data_AF-A0A9D6M4G2-F1
#
_entry.id   AF-A0A9D6M4G2-F1
#
_cell.length_a   1.000
_cell.length_b   1.000
_cell.length_c   1.000
_cell.angle_alpha   90.00
_cell.angle_beta   90.00
_cell.angle_gamma   90.00
#
_symmetry.space_group_name_H-M   'P 1'
#
loop_
_entity.id
_entity.type
_entity.pdbx_description
1 polymer ?
#
loop_
_entity_poly.entity_id
_entity_poly.type
_entity_poly.pdbx_seq_one_letter_code
_entity_poly.pdbx_strand_id
1 'polypeptide(L)'
;MDNKKILIAAGDKEILTSVSGYLKDKGFGMLTATDGASVLEIALNERPSIVIIETDLPVIDGERVFQILRNNPHTAEIAFIFIGTEAVEIKGFRRDIDSLLLQPVKDEEIFRRVNRIFAAQEGEVKAQIGDKEIEGRLSHISLGDLLQILHLNRKEGILKVSYENKEGLIYIKEGVIYNAVIGNMEKEKALFRLLSWHDGKFEFSPKPIDAPQKIQRSAGNLLMEGMRQYDEWNKAKEQLPKPDSQIKLKVDISSLPKGLKPIIYEVLFLVDYYPVIGELVDHCTFPDYEVYQTLAGLIRKGVMEEVKDKGVGGDKRAGSQREILTSAQALKIREKAAARWKDMEVATFGKIFVVSTDDNLIVSLVDSCKDIPGFSVNRQFITSPIHRENPFGDIATLKLYGGMDVVLFAVPLSERMKPMWKAFSKNMIGMMLLCDNEGMKDAQQLAQIKHYISSVRRIPILHAFAVDHNNNIDRRQEEEFRKTLGMRRDEQVFIFEPANKDRVFQILNGFFGYLLKDEYISA
;
A
#
# COMPACT_ATOMS: atom_id res chain seq x y z
N MET A 1 2.05 18.38 -15.68
CA MET A 1 0.67 18.31 -16.22
C MET A 1 0.24 16.87 -16.56
N ASP A 2 0.97 15.83 -16.16
CA ASP A 2 0.85 14.49 -16.78
C ASP A 2 -0.02 13.44 -16.06
N ASN A 3 -0.83 13.78 -15.04
CA ASN A 3 -1.36 12.76 -14.12
C ASN A 3 -2.88 12.53 -14.14
N LYS A 4 -3.58 12.72 -15.26
CA LYS A 4 -5.01 12.42 -15.38
C LYS A 4 -5.29 11.21 -16.28
N LYS A 5 -4.79 10.04 -15.88
CA LYS A 5 -5.09 8.78 -16.55
C LYS A 5 -6.40 8.19 -16.03
N ILE A 6 -7.32 7.87 -16.92
CA ILE A 6 -8.59 7.20 -16.64
C ILE A 6 -8.57 5.86 -17.36
N LEU A 7 -8.89 4.79 -16.63
CA LEU A 7 -9.08 3.46 -17.21
C LEU A 7 -10.57 3.21 -17.38
N ILE A 8 -11.02 2.90 -18.59
CA ILE A 8 -12.38 2.43 -18.85
C ILE A 8 -12.39 0.95 -19.23
N ALA A 9 -13.35 0.20 -18.68
CA ALA A 9 -13.53 -1.21 -18.94
C ALA A 9 -15.01 -1.55 -19.16
N ALA A 10 -15.30 -2.10 -20.34
CA ALA A 10 -16.63 -2.52 -20.75
C ALA A 10 -16.52 -3.73 -21.69
N GLY A 11 -17.51 -4.62 -21.63
CA GLY A 11 -17.63 -5.75 -22.55
C GLY A 11 -18.04 -5.31 -23.96
N ASP A 12 -18.81 -4.22 -24.06
CA ASP A 12 -19.20 -3.61 -25.33
C ASP A 12 -18.16 -2.61 -25.84
N LYS A 13 -17.66 -2.85 -27.05
CA LYS A 13 -16.70 -1.98 -27.73
C LYS A 13 -17.29 -0.62 -28.11
N GLU A 14 -18.61 -0.51 -28.32
CA GLU A 14 -19.26 0.77 -28.59
C GLU A 14 -19.17 1.70 -27.38
N ILE A 15 -19.43 1.17 -26.17
CA ILE A 15 -19.28 1.92 -24.91
C ILE A 15 -17.84 2.39 -24.73
N LEU A 16 -16.87 1.49 -24.92
CA LEU A 16 -15.45 1.83 -24.86
C LEU A 16 -15.11 2.97 -25.82
N THR A 17 -15.57 2.88 -27.08
CA THR A 17 -15.24 3.86 -28.12
C THR A 17 -15.91 5.21 -27.85
N SER A 18 -17.19 5.22 -27.46
CA SER A 18 -17.96 6.43 -27.18
C SER A 18 -17.36 7.19 -26.00
N VAL A 19 -17.26 6.55 -24.84
CA VAL A 19 -16.83 7.20 -23.61
C VAL A 19 -15.35 7.58 -23.67
N SER A 20 -14.49 6.71 -24.22
CA SER A 20 -13.07 7.05 -24.36
C SER A 20 -12.84 8.18 -25.36
N GLY A 21 -13.55 8.21 -26.48
CA GLY A 21 -13.52 9.31 -27.43
C GLY A 21 -13.94 10.62 -26.78
N TYR A 22 -15.10 10.62 -26.12
CA TYR A 22 -15.64 11.79 -25.44
C TYR A 22 -14.68 12.34 -24.37
N LEU A 23 -14.16 11.49 -23.47
CA LEU A 23 -13.25 11.94 -22.41
C LEU A 23 -11.87 12.35 -22.93
N LYS A 24 -11.39 11.72 -24.00
CA LYS A 24 -10.14 12.11 -24.67
C LYS A 24 -10.26 13.50 -25.29
N ASP A 25 -11.40 13.82 -25.92
CA ASP A 25 -11.69 15.16 -26.46
C ASP A 25 -11.75 16.24 -25.37
N LYS A 26 -12.05 15.84 -24.12
CA LYS A 26 -12.01 16.71 -22.94
C LYS A 26 -10.62 16.81 -22.29
N GLY A 27 -9.61 16.16 -22.86
CA GLY A 27 -8.21 16.28 -22.45
C GLY A 27 -7.73 15.26 -21.40
N PHE A 28 -8.46 14.16 -21.19
CA PHE A 28 -8.02 13.09 -20.29
C PHE A 28 -7.17 12.04 -21.00
N GLY A 29 -6.20 11.47 -20.28
CA GLY A 29 -5.44 10.31 -20.76
C GLY A 29 -6.28 9.04 -20.60
N MET A 30 -6.62 8.37 -21.69
CA MET A 30 -7.49 7.20 -21.65
C MET A 30 -6.69 5.89 -21.78
N LEU A 31 -7.01 4.94 -20.91
CA LEU A 31 -6.64 3.53 -20.97
C LEU A 31 -7.93 2.71 -21.13
N THR A 32 -7.88 1.61 -21.86
CA THR A 32 -9.05 0.78 -22.16
C THR A 32 -8.79 -0.68 -21.83
N ALA A 33 -9.79 -1.37 -21.30
CA ALA A 33 -9.79 -2.82 -21.07
C ALA A 33 -11.12 -3.44 -21.52
N THR A 34 -11.11 -4.72 -21.87
CA THR A 34 -12.30 -5.47 -22.31
C THR A 34 -12.74 -6.55 -21.33
N ASP A 35 -11.97 -6.78 -20.28
CA ASP A 35 -12.18 -7.84 -19.29
C ASP A 35 -11.51 -7.47 -17.96
N GLY A 36 -11.97 -8.05 -16.86
CA GLY A 36 -11.50 -7.67 -15.53
C GLY A 36 -10.04 -8.04 -15.24
N ALA A 37 -9.47 -9.06 -15.91
CA ALA A 37 -8.05 -9.38 -15.74
C ALA A 37 -7.15 -8.29 -16.34
N SER A 38 -7.52 -7.79 -17.53
CA SER A 38 -6.88 -6.64 -18.16
C SER A 38 -7.00 -5.37 -17.31
N VAL A 39 -8.13 -5.18 -16.61
CA VAL A 39 -8.28 -4.04 -15.67
C VAL A 39 -7.27 -4.11 -14.54
N LEU A 40 -7.14 -5.26 -13.88
CA LEU A 40 -6.20 -5.43 -12.78
C LEU A 40 -4.76 -5.19 -13.23
N GLU A 41 -4.36 -5.73 -14.38
CA GLU A 41 -3.03 -5.50 -14.96
C GLU A 41 -2.76 -4.01 -15.17
N ILE A 42 -3.67 -3.32 -15.86
CA ILE A 42 -3.48 -1.90 -16.18
C ILE A 42 -3.53 -1.05 -14.91
N ALA A 43 -4.45 -1.33 -13.99
CA ALA A 43 -4.60 -0.54 -12.76
C ALA A 43 -3.37 -0.65 -11.84
N LEU A 44 -2.79 -1.83 -11.70
CA LEU A 44 -1.59 -2.04 -10.88
C LEU A 44 -0.33 -1.43 -11.52
N ASN A 45 -0.24 -1.42 -12.85
CA ASN A 45 0.93 -0.94 -13.57
C ASN A 45 0.89 0.57 -13.85
N GLU A 46 -0.24 1.09 -14.31
CA GLU A 46 -0.40 2.47 -14.77
C GLU A 46 -0.97 3.40 -13.70
N ARG A 47 -1.54 2.84 -12.61
CA ARG A 47 -2.14 3.55 -11.48
C ARG A 47 -3.05 4.71 -11.92
N PRO A 48 -4.12 4.43 -12.69
CA PRO A 48 -5.05 5.46 -13.12
C PRO A 48 -5.72 6.13 -11.92
N SER A 49 -6.05 7.41 -12.04
CA SER A 49 -6.73 8.16 -10.98
C SER A 49 -8.19 7.72 -10.81
N ILE A 50 -8.80 7.24 -11.91
CA ILE A 50 -10.19 6.81 -11.98
C ILE A 50 -10.29 5.53 -12.81
N VAL A 51 -11.06 4.57 -12.33
CA VAL A 51 -11.50 3.38 -13.06
C VAL A 51 -13.01 3.49 -13.32
N ILE A 52 -13.39 3.50 -14.59
CA ILE A 52 -14.77 3.39 -15.07
C ILE A 52 -14.98 1.93 -15.48
N ILE A 53 -15.92 1.23 -14.87
CA ILE A 53 -16.00 -0.23 -15.00
C ILE A 53 -17.44 -0.72 -15.09
N GLU A 54 -17.75 -1.61 -16.03
CA GLU A 54 -19.01 -2.34 -16.01
C GLU A 54 -19.07 -3.36 -14.86
N THR A 55 -20.22 -3.50 -14.22
CA THR A 55 -20.42 -4.53 -13.18
C THR A 55 -20.19 -5.93 -13.75
N ASP A 56 -20.76 -6.17 -14.93
CA ASP A 56 -20.71 -7.46 -15.63
C ASP A 56 -19.57 -7.49 -16.65
N LEU A 57 -18.34 -7.69 -16.17
CA LEU A 57 -17.16 -7.87 -17.03
C LEU A 57 -16.80 -9.35 -17.27
N PRO A 58 -16.30 -9.70 -18.47
CA PRO A 58 -15.73 -11.01 -18.72
C PRO A 58 -14.49 -11.30 -17.86
N VAL A 59 -14.21 -12.60 -17.66
CA VAL A 59 -13.04 -13.16 -16.94
C VAL A 59 -13.08 -12.90 -15.43
N ILE A 60 -13.20 -11.65 -15.00
CA ILE A 60 -13.36 -11.24 -13.60
C ILE A 60 -14.42 -10.13 -13.58
N ASP A 61 -15.44 -10.28 -12.74
CA ASP A 61 -16.49 -9.28 -12.58
C ASP A 61 -15.95 -7.96 -11.98
N GLY A 62 -16.64 -6.85 -12.26
CA GLY A 62 -16.18 -5.51 -11.88
C GLY A 62 -16.13 -5.31 -10.36
N GLU A 63 -17.04 -5.93 -9.62
CA GLU A 63 -17.07 -5.88 -8.15
C GLU A 63 -15.84 -6.58 -7.54
N ARG A 64 -15.45 -7.72 -8.09
CA ARG A 64 -14.29 -8.47 -7.67
C ARG A 64 -13.01 -7.73 -8.00
N VAL A 65 -12.93 -7.11 -9.17
CA VAL A 65 -11.84 -6.19 -9.53
C VAL A 65 -11.71 -5.08 -8.49
N PHE A 66 -12.83 -4.44 -8.13
CA PHE A 66 -12.85 -3.40 -7.11
C PHE A 66 -12.36 -3.90 -5.75
N GLN A 67 -12.85 -5.05 -5.28
CA GLN A 67 -12.41 -5.62 -4.00
C GLN A 67 -10.90 -5.88 -3.98
N ILE A 68 -10.35 -6.43 -5.06
CA ILE A 68 -8.91 -6.71 -5.19
C ILE A 68 -8.11 -5.40 -5.14
N LEU A 69 -8.49 -4.40 -5.94
CA LEU A 69 -7.76 -3.13 -6.03
C LEU A 69 -7.92 -2.28 -4.77
N ARG A 70 -9.09 -2.31 -4.12
CA ARG A 70 -9.34 -1.57 -2.88
C ARG A 70 -8.56 -2.15 -1.70
N ASN A 71 -8.34 -3.47 -1.67
CA ASN A 71 -7.56 -4.13 -0.60
C ASN A 71 -6.04 -4.00 -0.78
N ASN A 72 -5.56 -3.57 -1.94
CA ASN A 72 -4.15 -3.34 -2.20
C ASN A 72 -3.77 -1.87 -1.88
N PRO A 73 -2.86 -1.58 -0.93
CA PRO A 73 -2.48 -0.23 -0.53
C PRO A 73 -2.01 0.68 -1.67
N HIS A 74 -1.47 0.12 -2.75
CA HIS A 74 -0.97 0.90 -3.90
C HIS A 74 -2.06 1.30 -4.89
N THR A 75 -3.25 0.70 -4.79
CA THR A 75 -4.42 0.98 -5.65
C THR A 75 -5.67 1.33 -4.85
N ALA A 76 -5.57 1.31 -3.51
CA ALA A 76 -6.66 1.59 -2.58
C ALA A 76 -7.20 3.02 -2.67
N GLU A 77 -6.49 3.94 -3.34
CA GLU A 77 -6.94 5.32 -3.55
C GLU A 77 -7.67 5.57 -4.87
N ILE A 78 -7.63 4.61 -5.80
CA ILE A 78 -8.29 4.75 -7.11
C ILE A 78 -9.78 4.98 -6.90
N ALA A 79 -10.34 5.98 -7.59
CA ALA A 79 -11.77 6.24 -7.60
C ALA A 79 -12.48 5.32 -8.60
N PHE A 80 -13.64 4.78 -8.24
CA PHE A 80 -14.42 3.91 -9.12
C PHE A 80 -15.73 4.55 -9.57
N ILE A 81 -16.02 4.43 -10.86
CA ILE A 81 -17.32 4.74 -11.45
C ILE A 81 -17.85 3.44 -12.06
N PHE A 82 -18.79 2.80 -11.38
CA PHE A 82 -19.46 1.61 -11.88
C PHE A 82 -20.56 1.97 -12.86
N ILE A 83 -20.68 1.17 -13.91
CA ILE A 83 -21.79 1.19 -14.87
C ILE A 83 -22.50 -0.16 -14.75
N GLY A 84 -23.75 -0.17 -14.32
CA GLY A 84 -24.51 -1.41 -14.11
C GLY A 84 -25.94 -1.29 -14.64
N THR A 85 -26.60 -2.44 -14.80
CA THR A 85 -28.03 -2.51 -15.16
C THR A 85 -28.95 -2.44 -13.94
N GLU A 86 -28.43 -2.81 -12.76
CA GLU A 86 -29.15 -2.86 -11.50
C GLU A 86 -28.37 -2.16 -10.37
N ALA A 87 -29.09 -1.74 -9.34
CA ALA A 87 -28.46 -1.16 -8.15
C ALA A 87 -27.93 -2.28 -7.25
N VAL A 88 -26.61 -2.36 -7.12
CA VAL A 88 -25.91 -3.35 -6.29
C VAL A 88 -25.22 -2.69 -5.10
N GLU A 89 -25.21 -3.38 -3.96
CA GLU A 89 -24.49 -2.93 -2.77
C GLU A 89 -23.05 -3.47 -2.78
N ILE A 90 -22.10 -2.57 -2.99
CA ILE A 90 -20.69 -2.93 -3.12
C ILE A 90 -19.98 -2.72 -1.77
N LYS A 91 -19.38 -3.79 -1.23
CA LYS A 91 -18.66 -3.74 0.04
C LYS A 91 -17.37 -2.94 -0.09
N GLY A 92 -17.16 -1.93 0.78
CA GLY A 92 -15.97 -1.06 0.77
C GLY A 92 -16.09 0.17 -0.14
N PHE A 93 -17.30 0.43 -0.65
CA PHE A 93 -17.62 1.55 -1.52
C PHE A 93 -17.56 2.90 -0.80
N ARG A 94 -16.69 3.81 -1.26
CA ARG A 94 -16.49 5.13 -0.67
C ARG A 94 -17.50 6.12 -1.27
N ARG A 95 -18.65 6.35 -0.63
CA ARG A 95 -19.75 7.15 -1.21
C ARG A 95 -19.40 8.62 -1.53
N ASP A 96 -18.31 9.13 -0.97
CA ASP A 96 -17.76 10.46 -1.22
C ASP A 96 -16.93 10.56 -2.51
N ILE A 97 -16.40 9.43 -3.00
CA ILE A 97 -15.49 9.36 -4.15
C ILE A 97 -16.03 8.43 -5.25
N ASP A 98 -16.46 7.24 -4.87
CA ASP A 98 -16.96 6.20 -5.75
C ASP A 98 -18.41 6.48 -6.18
N SER A 99 -18.76 6.07 -7.40
CA SER A 99 -20.07 6.31 -8.01
C SER A 99 -20.60 5.05 -8.70
N LEU A 100 -21.91 4.84 -8.66
CA LEU A 100 -22.63 3.84 -9.44
C LEU A 100 -23.61 4.58 -10.37
N LEU A 101 -23.58 4.26 -11.65
CA LEU A 101 -24.45 4.78 -12.71
C LEU A 101 -25.24 3.61 -13.30
N LEU A 102 -26.55 3.81 -13.44
CA LEU A 102 -27.43 2.82 -14.04
C LEU A 102 -27.56 3.07 -15.55
N GLN A 103 -27.47 2.01 -16.35
CA GLN A 103 -27.72 2.08 -17.78
C GLN A 103 -29.21 2.36 -18.05
N PRO A 104 -29.54 3.12 -19.12
CA PRO A 104 -28.63 3.73 -20.09
C PRO A 104 -27.96 5.00 -19.52
N VAL A 105 -26.64 5.07 -19.64
CA VAL A 105 -25.84 6.21 -19.17
C VAL A 105 -25.34 7.04 -20.35
N LYS A 106 -25.43 8.37 -20.27
CA LYS A 106 -24.90 9.28 -21.29
C LYS A 106 -23.44 9.65 -20.97
N ASP A 107 -22.64 9.87 -22.01
CA ASP A 107 -21.23 10.26 -21.88
C ASP A 107 -21.07 11.57 -21.07
N GLU A 108 -21.99 12.52 -21.20
CA GLU A 108 -22.02 13.74 -20.37
C GLU A 108 -22.14 13.45 -18.87
N GLU A 109 -22.88 12.41 -18.49
CA GLU A 109 -23.06 12.05 -17.09
C GLU A 109 -21.80 11.43 -16.49
N ILE A 110 -21.15 10.54 -17.24
CA ILE A 110 -19.84 9.99 -16.89
C ILE A 110 -18.82 11.13 -16.74
N PHE A 111 -18.77 12.05 -17.70
CA PHE A 111 -17.90 13.22 -17.64
C PHE A 111 -18.16 14.10 -16.41
N ARG A 112 -19.42 14.33 -16.02
CA ARG A 112 -19.74 15.06 -14.78
C ARG A 112 -19.18 14.37 -13.53
N ARG A 113 -19.26 13.04 -13.45
CA ARG A 113 -18.68 12.27 -12.32
C ARG A 113 -17.16 12.32 -12.32
N VAL A 114 -16.54 12.12 -13.48
CA VAL A 114 -15.09 12.23 -13.68
C VAL A 114 -14.59 13.61 -13.25
N ASN A 115 -15.24 14.69 -13.71
CA ASN A 115 -14.89 16.04 -13.31
C ASN A 115 -15.09 16.30 -11.83
N ARG A 116 -16.14 15.76 -11.21
CA ARG A 116 -16.34 15.90 -9.76
C ARG A 116 -15.20 15.25 -8.99
N ILE A 117 -14.80 14.05 -9.37
CA ILE A 117 -13.68 13.32 -8.74
C ILE A 117 -12.39 14.08 -8.95
N PHE A 118 -12.08 14.51 -10.19
CA PHE A 118 -10.89 15.31 -10.44
C PHE A 118 -10.96 16.69 -9.79
N ALA A 119 -12.12 17.32 -9.64
CA ALA A 119 -12.24 18.60 -8.93
C ALA A 119 -12.08 18.43 -7.42
N ALA A 120 -12.48 17.28 -6.86
CA ALA A 120 -12.16 16.92 -5.48
C ALA A 120 -10.66 16.65 -5.30
N GLN A 121 -10.03 15.95 -6.25
CA GLN A 121 -8.58 15.67 -6.26
C GLN A 121 -7.73 16.92 -6.61
N GLU A 122 -8.21 17.80 -7.49
CA GLU A 122 -7.61 19.11 -7.81
C GLU A 122 -7.98 20.18 -6.77
N GLY A 123 -8.92 19.89 -5.87
CA GLY A 123 -9.24 20.72 -4.70
C GLY A 123 -8.05 20.87 -3.74
N GLU A 124 -7.04 20.01 -3.90
CA GLU A 124 -5.72 20.12 -3.26
C GLU A 124 -4.70 20.96 -4.06
N VAL A 125 -4.94 21.27 -5.35
CA VAL A 125 -3.92 21.87 -6.25
C VAL A 125 -4.36 23.18 -6.94
N LYS A 126 -5.65 23.56 -6.92
CA LYS A 126 -6.15 24.82 -7.54
C LYS A 126 -6.86 25.77 -6.57
N ALA A 127 -6.38 25.89 -5.33
CA ALA A 127 -6.72 26.99 -4.42
C ALA A 127 -5.94 28.29 -4.71
N GLN A 128 -5.66 28.57 -5.99
CA GLN A 128 -5.40 29.89 -6.57
C GLN A 128 -6.39 29.94 -7.74
N ILE A 129 -7.54 30.61 -7.71
CA ILE A 129 -7.77 32.04 -7.49
C ILE A 129 -9.16 32.17 -6.84
N GLY A 130 -9.17 32.43 -5.53
CA GLY A 130 -10.26 33.14 -4.88
C GLY A 130 -9.64 34.38 -4.26
N ASP A 131 -10.33 35.52 -4.26
CA ASP A 131 -9.83 36.72 -3.60
C ASP A 131 -9.47 36.38 -2.16
N LYS A 132 -8.17 36.48 -1.83
CA LYS A 132 -7.67 36.25 -0.48
C LYS A 132 -8.20 37.38 0.39
N GLU A 133 -9.05 37.06 1.34
CA GLU A 133 -9.65 38.09 2.20
C GLU A 133 -8.76 38.38 3.41
N ILE A 134 -8.11 37.35 3.98
CA ILE A 134 -7.25 37.49 5.17
C ILE A 134 -5.99 36.67 4.96
N GLU A 135 -4.81 37.28 5.07
CA GLU A 135 -3.51 36.58 5.08
C GLU A 135 -2.61 37.12 6.18
N GLY A 136 -1.65 36.30 6.63
CA GLY A 136 -0.70 36.71 7.65
C GLY A 136 0.21 35.58 8.12
N ARG A 137 0.84 35.80 9.28
CA ARG A 137 1.73 34.83 9.93
C ARG A 137 1.20 34.43 11.29
N LEU A 138 1.33 33.15 11.62
CA LEU A 138 0.93 32.61 12.93
C LEU A 138 1.77 33.17 14.08
N SER A 139 2.98 33.65 13.79
CA SER A 139 3.83 34.35 14.75
C SER A 139 3.25 35.69 15.23
N HIS A 140 2.27 36.27 14.52
CA HIS A 140 1.64 37.54 14.88
C HIS A 140 0.23 37.37 15.44
N ILE A 141 -0.51 36.36 14.98
CA ILE A 141 -1.85 36.03 15.46
C ILE A 141 -1.96 34.51 15.56
N SER A 142 -2.37 34.01 16.72
CA SER A 142 -2.49 32.57 16.90
C SER A 142 -3.61 32.00 16.02
N LEU A 143 -3.49 30.73 15.64
CA LEU A 143 -4.55 30.06 14.87
C LEU A 143 -5.88 30.04 15.65
N GLY A 144 -5.82 29.94 16.98
CA GLY A 144 -7.00 29.99 17.84
C GLY A 144 -7.74 31.32 17.74
N ASP A 145 -7.01 32.44 17.83
CA ASP A 145 -7.58 33.79 17.69
C ASP A 145 -8.19 34.00 16.30
N LEU A 146 -7.50 33.52 15.27
CA LEU A 146 -8.00 33.61 13.90
C LEU A 146 -9.32 32.83 13.71
N LEU A 147 -9.38 31.60 14.22
CA LEU A 147 -10.62 30.80 14.18
C LEU A 147 -11.74 31.47 14.98
N GLN A 148 -11.42 32.14 16.10
CA GLN A 148 -12.40 32.90 16.86
C GLN A 148 -12.95 34.10 16.07
N ILE A 149 -12.09 34.84 15.38
CA ILE A 149 -12.51 35.96 14.51
C ILE A 149 -13.41 35.46 13.37
N LEU A 150 -13.03 34.36 12.72
CA LEU A 150 -13.82 33.76 11.64
C LEU A 150 -15.17 33.23 12.14
N HIS A 151 -15.20 32.69 13.36
CA HIS A 151 -16.42 32.26 14.03
C HIS A 151 -17.38 33.43 14.32
N LEU A 152 -16.88 34.49 14.96
CA LEU A 152 -17.68 35.67 15.33
C LEU A 152 -18.27 36.36 14.10
N ASN A 153 -17.50 36.44 13.02
CA ASN A 153 -17.93 37.04 11.76
C ASN A 153 -18.77 36.10 10.88
N ARG A 154 -19.08 34.88 11.34
CA ARG A 154 -19.83 33.84 10.60
C ARG A 154 -19.29 33.61 9.19
N LYS A 155 -17.97 33.64 9.03
CA LYS A 155 -17.32 33.50 7.72
C LYS A 155 -17.51 32.10 7.15
N GLU A 156 -17.56 32.00 5.83
CA GLU A 156 -17.59 30.75 5.09
C GLU A 156 -16.44 30.72 4.08
N GLY A 157 -15.65 29.65 4.10
CA GLY A 157 -14.46 29.52 3.28
C GLY A 157 -13.47 28.48 3.80
N ILE A 158 -12.27 28.48 3.22
CA ILE A 158 -11.17 27.63 3.65
C ILE A 158 -10.06 28.50 4.23
N LEU A 159 -9.61 28.12 5.43
CA LEU A 159 -8.40 28.63 6.03
C LEU A 159 -7.26 27.63 5.78
N LYS A 160 -6.29 28.04 4.97
CA LYS A 160 -5.05 27.31 4.72
C LYS A 160 -3.97 27.78 5.68
N VAL A 161 -3.23 26.83 6.25
CA VAL A 161 -2.11 27.07 7.15
C VAL A 161 -0.92 26.27 6.65
N SER A 162 0.25 26.90 6.57
CA SER A 162 1.47 26.30 6.06
C SER A 162 2.64 26.58 7.01
N TYR A 163 3.36 25.54 7.39
CA TYR A 163 4.52 25.62 8.26
C TYR A 163 5.57 24.62 7.78
N GLU A 164 6.79 25.09 7.50
CA GLU A 164 7.84 24.32 6.85
C GLU A 164 7.34 23.64 5.55
N ASN A 165 7.50 22.33 5.42
CA ASN A 165 7.00 21.53 4.29
C ASN A 165 5.63 20.90 4.55
N LYS A 166 4.91 21.36 5.59
CA LYS A 166 3.59 20.85 5.96
C LYS A 166 2.52 21.90 5.67
N GLU A 167 1.37 21.41 5.23
CA GLU A 167 0.20 22.22 4.93
C GLU A 167 -1.03 21.58 5.56
N GLY A 168 -1.93 22.41 6.09
CA GLY A 168 -3.24 21.96 6.48
C GLY A 168 -4.34 22.96 6.13
N LEU A 169 -5.54 22.42 6.04
CA LEU A 169 -6.75 23.11 5.59
C LEU A 169 -7.82 23.01 6.66
N ILE A 170 -8.53 24.10 6.92
CA ILE A 170 -9.69 24.15 7.81
C ILE A 170 -10.88 24.66 7.02
N TYR A 171 -11.93 23.86 6.96
CA TYR A 171 -13.17 24.16 6.24
C TYR A 171 -14.14 24.79 7.22
N ILE A 172 -14.59 26.00 6.92
CA ILE A 172 -15.43 26.81 7.81
C ILE A 172 -16.69 27.20 7.05
N LYS A 173 -17.86 26.99 7.66
CA LYS A 173 -19.15 27.38 7.09
C LYS A 173 -20.00 28.06 8.16
N GLU A 174 -20.45 29.27 7.87
CA GLU A 174 -21.19 30.13 8.82
C GLU A 174 -20.47 30.27 10.19
N GLY A 175 -19.13 30.31 10.18
CA GLY A 175 -18.30 30.37 11.39
C GLY A 175 -18.15 29.04 12.14
N VAL A 176 -18.72 27.94 11.64
CA VAL A 176 -18.59 26.59 12.22
C VAL A 176 -17.48 25.83 11.49
N ILE A 177 -16.63 25.13 12.25
CA ILE A 177 -15.57 24.29 11.69
C ILE A 177 -16.18 22.97 11.22
N TYR A 178 -16.17 22.73 9.91
CA TYR A 178 -16.73 21.53 9.29
C TYR A 178 -15.75 20.38 9.26
N ASN A 179 -14.48 20.67 8.94
CA ASN A 179 -13.40 19.71 8.88
C ASN A 179 -12.06 20.41 9.02
N ALA A 180 -11.03 19.68 9.44
CA ALA A 180 -9.64 20.09 9.31
C ALA A 180 -8.85 18.93 8.69
N VAL A 181 -7.81 19.23 7.92
CA VAL A 181 -7.01 18.23 7.18
C VAL A 181 -5.53 18.60 7.21
N ILE A 182 -4.64 17.62 7.43
CA ILE A 182 -3.18 17.71 7.22
C ILE A 182 -2.75 16.42 6.52
N GLY A 183 -2.44 16.46 5.22
CA GLY A 183 -2.19 15.23 4.45
C GLY A 183 -3.36 14.25 4.58
N ASN A 184 -3.10 13.02 5.04
CA ASN A 184 -4.13 11.99 5.26
C ASN A 184 -4.88 12.13 6.60
N MET A 185 -4.47 13.05 7.47
CA MET A 185 -5.07 13.26 8.78
C MET A 185 -6.26 14.21 8.67
N GLU A 186 -7.40 13.88 9.29
CA GLU A 186 -8.60 14.73 9.26
C GLU A 186 -9.27 14.94 10.62
N LYS A 187 -10.33 15.77 10.65
CA LYS A 187 -11.20 16.05 11.80
C LYS A 187 -10.46 16.72 12.98
N GLU A 188 -10.85 16.38 14.21
CA GLU A 188 -10.36 17.00 15.45
C GLU A 188 -8.86 16.79 15.64
N LYS A 189 -8.30 15.63 15.26
CA LYS A 189 -6.86 15.35 15.34
C LYS A 189 -6.05 16.34 14.47
N ALA A 190 -6.45 16.52 13.23
CA ALA A 190 -5.82 17.50 12.34
C ALA A 190 -5.94 18.92 12.88
N LEU A 191 -7.13 19.30 13.39
CA LEU A 191 -7.38 20.62 13.96
C LEU A 191 -6.48 20.90 15.17
N PHE A 192 -6.40 19.97 16.13
CA PHE A 192 -5.57 20.14 17.33
C PHE A 192 -4.08 20.20 17.00
N ARG A 193 -3.63 19.44 16.00
CA ARG A 193 -2.26 19.54 15.51
C ARG A 193 -1.98 20.89 14.85
N LEU A 194 -2.90 21.42 14.04
CA LEU A 194 -2.77 22.78 13.48
C LEU A 194 -2.72 23.85 14.57
N LEU A 195 -3.52 23.72 15.62
CA LEU A 195 -3.52 24.66 16.76
C LEU A 195 -2.19 24.67 17.52
N SER A 196 -1.39 23.61 17.41
CA SER A 196 -0.05 23.56 18.02
C SER A 196 1.03 24.33 17.25
N TRP A 197 0.76 24.76 16.02
CA TRP A 197 1.72 25.52 15.20
C TRP A 197 1.77 26.98 15.64
N HIS A 198 2.96 27.45 16.01
CA HIS A 198 3.20 28.82 16.50
C HIS A 198 3.84 29.74 15.45
N ASP A 199 4.19 29.21 14.29
CA ASP A 199 4.76 29.94 13.18
C ASP A 199 4.24 29.33 11.88
N GLY A 200 4.43 30.03 10.76
CA GLY A 200 3.89 29.66 9.46
C GLY A 200 3.00 30.73 8.84
N LYS A 201 2.68 30.55 7.56
CA LYS A 201 1.79 31.44 6.80
C LYS A 201 0.37 30.89 6.85
N PHE A 202 -0.61 31.77 7.06
CA PHE A 202 -2.02 31.44 6.87
C PHE A 202 -2.66 32.29 5.78
N GLU A 203 -3.67 31.73 5.11
CA GLU A 203 -4.48 32.40 4.11
C GLU A 203 -5.93 31.91 4.21
N PHE A 204 -6.88 32.83 4.34
CA PHE A 204 -8.30 32.56 4.27
C PHE A 204 -8.86 32.94 2.90
N SER A 205 -9.52 31.98 2.27
CA SER A 205 -10.20 32.15 0.99
C SER A 205 -11.71 31.96 1.16
N PRO A 206 -12.52 33.02 1.00
CA PRO A 206 -13.97 32.92 1.04
C PRO A 206 -14.47 32.06 -0.13
N LYS A 207 -15.21 31.00 0.17
CA LYS A 207 -15.88 30.18 -0.84
C LYS A 207 -16.96 29.30 -0.22
N PRO A 208 -18.02 28.96 -0.97
CA PRO A 208 -19.04 28.02 -0.50
C PRO A 208 -18.43 26.68 -0.11
N ILE A 209 -18.83 26.15 1.05
CA ILE A 209 -18.42 24.83 1.53
C ILE A 209 -19.55 23.84 1.29
N ASP A 210 -19.33 22.96 0.31
CA ASP A 210 -20.20 21.84 -0.05
C ASP A 210 -19.53 20.51 0.34
N ALA A 211 -19.28 20.36 1.64
CA ALA A 211 -18.67 19.17 2.24
C ALA A 211 -19.48 18.75 3.47
N PRO A 212 -19.55 17.43 3.79
CA PRO A 212 -20.22 16.97 4.99
C PRO A 212 -19.51 17.50 6.24
N GLN A 213 -20.28 17.95 7.23
CA GLN A 213 -19.75 18.35 8.53
C GLN A 213 -19.20 17.11 9.25
N LYS A 214 -17.88 16.98 9.32
CA LYS A 214 -17.19 15.85 9.98
C LYS A 214 -16.85 16.13 11.45
N ILE A 215 -16.87 17.41 11.86
CA ILE A 215 -16.66 17.85 13.25
C ILE A 215 -17.98 18.39 13.81
N GLN A 216 -18.49 17.77 14.87
CA GLN A 216 -19.80 18.11 15.46
C GLN A 216 -19.71 19.06 16.66
N ARG A 217 -18.54 19.19 17.29
CA ARG A 217 -18.37 20.04 18.48
C ARG A 217 -18.38 21.53 18.09
N SER A 218 -18.80 22.38 19.02
CA SER A 218 -18.78 23.83 18.80
C SER A 218 -17.35 24.36 18.71
N ALA A 219 -17.14 25.44 17.95
CA ALA A 219 -15.84 26.09 17.79
C ALA A 219 -15.19 26.43 19.15
N GLY A 220 -15.96 26.97 20.09
CA GLY A 220 -15.47 27.25 21.46
C GLY A 220 -14.99 26.01 22.20
N ASN A 221 -15.70 24.89 22.13
CA ASN A 221 -15.27 23.64 22.78
C ASN A 221 -14.01 23.06 22.14
N LEU A 222 -13.89 23.14 20.82
CA LEU A 222 -12.70 22.69 20.09
C LEU A 222 -11.48 23.54 20.43
N LEU A 223 -11.64 24.86 20.49
CA LEU A 223 -10.55 25.78 20.84
C LEU A 223 -10.10 25.57 22.29
N MET A 224 -11.04 25.49 23.25
CA MET A 224 -10.70 25.22 24.65
C MET A 224 -10.00 23.87 24.80
N GLU A 225 -10.48 22.82 24.14
CA GLU A 225 -9.87 21.49 24.21
C GLU A 225 -8.49 21.46 23.53
N GLY A 226 -8.32 22.09 22.37
CA GLY A 226 -7.03 22.18 21.68
C GLY A 226 -5.99 22.94 22.50
N MET A 227 -6.36 24.09 23.08
CA MET A 227 -5.48 24.86 23.96
C MET A 227 -5.13 24.09 25.23
N ARG A 228 -6.11 23.40 25.83
CA ARG A 228 -5.87 22.51 26.98
C ARG A 228 -4.87 21.42 26.63
N GLN A 229 -5.03 20.73 25.50
CA GLN A 229 -4.09 19.68 25.08
C GLN A 229 -2.68 20.22 24.85
N TYR A 230 -2.57 21.41 24.25
CA TYR A 230 -1.29 22.07 24.02
C TYR A 230 -0.57 22.46 25.31
N ASP A 231 -1.28 23.08 26.27
CA ASP A 231 -0.72 23.45 27.56
C ASP A 231 -0.24 22.23 28.34
N GLU A 232 -1.06 21.17 28.34
CA GLU A 232 -0.75 19.92 28.99
C GLU A 232 0.42 19.19 28.32
N TRP A 233 0.52 19.25 26.98
CA TRP A 233 1.68 18.78 26.24
C TRP A 233 2.96 19.48 26.69
N ASN A 234 2.95 20.81 26.79
CA ASN A 234 4.12 21.59 27.17
C ASN A 234 4.57 21.30 28.62
N LYS A 235 3.63 21.08 29.54
CA LYS A 235 3.95 20.66 30.92
C LYS A 235 4.53 19.24 31.00
N ALA A 236 4.05 18.34 30.15
CA ALA A 236 4.41 16.92 30.20
C ALA A 236 5.54 16.53 29.23
N LYS A 237 6.04 17.44 28.40
CA LYS A 237 6.97 17.17 27.28
C LYS A 237 8.20 16.36 27.67
N GLU A 238 8.73 16.55 28.87
CA GLU A 238 9.90 15.81 29.38
C GLU A 238 9.58 14.38 29.83
N GLN A 239 8.32 14.10 30.17
CA GLN A 239 7.84 12.80 30.65
C GLN A 239 7.20 11.96 29.55
N LEU A 240 6.85 12.59 28.42
CA LEU A 240 6.31 11.91 27.25
C LEU A 240 7.46 11.24 26.46
N PRO A 241 7.19 10.08 25.84
CA PRO A 241 8.20 9.42 25.03
C PRO A 241 8.47 10.27 23.77
N LYS A 242 9.70 10.22 23.26
CA LYS A 242 10.10 11.11 22.16
C LYS A 242 9.54 10.62 20.82
N PRO A 243 9.21 11.54 19.87
CA PRO A 243 8.67 11.14 18.57
C PRO A 243 9.61 10.23 17.75
N ASP A 244 10.91 10.38 17.90
CA ASP A 244 11.95 9.60 17.23
C ASP A 244 12.30 8.29 17.95
N SER A 245 11.79 8.07 19.17
CA SER A 245 12.00 6.82 19.89
C SER A 245 11.30 5.66 19.20
N GLN A 246 11.97 4.51 19.19
CA GLN A 246 11.36 3.24 18.79
C GLN A 246 10.77 2.51 19.99
N ILE A 247 9.63 1.86 19.79
CA ILE A 247 8.90 1.11 20.81
C ILE A 247 8.56 -0.29 20.30
N LYS A 248 8.47 -1.24 21.24
CA LYS A 248 7.98 -2.59 20.97
C LYS A 248 7.15 -3.12 22.13
N LEU A 249 6.28 -4.08 21.83
CA LEU A 249 5.50 -4.81 22.84
C LEU A 249 6.41 -5.72 23.67
N LYS A 250 6.18 -5.73 24.98
CA LYS A 250 6.89 -6.59 25.93
C LYS A 250 6.03 -7.76 26.44
N VAL A 251 4.71 -7.61 26.34
CA VAL A 251 3.73 -8.60 26.79
C VAL A 251 2.90 -9.07 25.61
N ASP A 252 2.45 -10.33 25.69
CA ASP A 252 1.48 -10.85 24.73
C ASP A 252 0.14 -10.09 24.88
N ILE A 253 -0.39 -9.58 23.77
CA ILE A 253 -1.68 -8.87 23.71
C ILE A 253 -2.80 -9.75 24.29
N SER A 254 -2.72 -11.08 24.13
CA SER A 254 -3.70 -12.03 24.66
C SER A 254 -3.79 -12.04 26.19
N SER A 255 -2.72 -11.60 26.88
CA SER A 255 -2.61 -11.51 28.34
C SER A 255 -3.21 -10.24 28.94
N LEU A 256 -3.62 -9.28 28.09
CA LEU A 256 -4.15 -8.01 28.56
C LEU A 256 -5.61 -8.13 29.03
N PRO A 257 -6.03 -7.32 30.02
CA PRO A 257 -7.42 -7.32 30.48
C PRO A 257 -8.40 -7.01 29.33
N LYS A 258 -9.58 -7.65 29.36
CA LYS A 258 -10.68 -7.30 28.43
C LYS A 258 -11.29 -5.95 28.82
N GLY A 259 -11.80 -5.20 27.84
CA GLY A 259 -12.49 -3.92 28.08
C GLY A 259 -11.55 -2.71 28.20
N LEU A 260 -10.39 -2.74 27.52
CA LEU A 260 -9.51 -1.57 27.45
C LEU A 260 -10.18 -0.42 26.68
N LYS A 261 -9.68 0.80 26.88
CA LYS A 261 -10.13 1.94 26.09
C LYS A 261 -9.80 1.71 24.59
N PRO A 262 -10.65 2.15 23.65
CA PRO A 262 -10.41 1.98 22.21
C PRO A 262 -9.03 2.45 21.73
N ILE A 263 -8.55 3.60 22.23
CA ILE A 263 -7.22 4.13 21.93
C ILE A 263 -6.08 3.16 22.31
N ILE A 264 -6.25 2.37 23.38
CA ILE A 264 -5.25 1.37 23.78
C ILE A 264 -5.21 0.26 22.74
N TYR A 265 -6.37 -0.23 22.27
CA TYR A 265 -6.41 -1.27 21.23
C TYR A 265 -5.78 -0.78 19.93
N GLU A 266 -6.04 0.46 19.54
CA GLU A 266 -5.46 1.03 18.34
C GLU A 266 -3.94 1.19 18.45
N VAL A 267 -3.43 1.73 19.56
CA VAL A 267 -1.99 1.86 19.81
C VAL A 267 -1.30 0.49 19.84
N LEU A 268 -1.89 -0.51 20.50
CA LEU A 268 -1.35 -1.88 20.52
C LEU A 268 -1.34 -2.53 19.13
N PHE A 269 -2.31 -2.20 18.28
CA PHE A 269 -2.36 -2.71 16.92
C PHE A 269 -1.32 -2.04 16.02
N LEU A 270 -1.16 -0.71 16.13
CA LEU A 270 -0.29 0.07 15.25
C LEU A 270 1.20 -0.11 15.54
N VAL A 271 1.58 -0.45 16.78
CA VAL A 271 3.00 -0.59 17.17
C VAL A 271 3.77 -1.65 16.39
N ASP A 272 3.10 -2.69 15.90
CA ASP A 272 3.70 -3.73 15.05
C ASP A 272 3.97 -3.25 13.61
N TYR A 273 3.29 -2.19 13.16
CA TYR A 273 3.41 -1.63 11.81
C TYR A 273 4.28 -0.37 11.80
N TYR A 274 4.23 0.42 12.88
CA TYR A 274 4.91 1.70 13.03
C TYR A 274 5.70 1.70 14.36
N PRO A 275 6.92 1.14 14.38
CA PRO A 275 7.72 1.04 15.61
C PRO A 275 8.26 2.40 16.07
N VAL A 276 8.31 3.41 15.19
CA VAL A 276 8.69 4.79 15.53
C VAL A 276 7.47 5.53 16.06
N ILE A 277 7.57 6.15 17.23
CA ILE A 277 6.42 6.79 17.91
C ILE A 277 5.75 7.86 17.06
N GLY A 278 6.52 8.72 16.42
CA GLY A 278 5.98 9.78 15.56
C GLY A 278 5.15 9.22 14.41
N GLU A 279 5.63 8.16 13.77
CA GLU A 279 4.91 7.48 12.69
C GLU A 279 3.65 6.79 13.23
N LEU A 280 3.72 6.13 14.39
CA LEU A 280 2.55 5.51 15.02
C LEU A 280 1.46 6.55 15.29
N VAL A 281 1.85 7.68 15.88
CA VAL A 281 0.93 8.76 16.21
C VAL A 281 0.28 9.32 14.95
N ASP A 282 1.03 9.48 13.86
CA ASP A 282 0.51 9.98 12.59
C ASP A 282 -0.56 9.06 11.97
N HIS A 283 -0.48 7.75 12.23
CA HIS A 283 -1.43 6.75 11.75
C HIS A 283 -2.56 6.42 12.74
N CYS A 284 -2.57 7.05 13.92
CA CYS A 284 -3.63 6.86 14.91
C CYS A 284 -4.78 7.85 14.70
N THR A 285 -6.02 7.41 14.90
CA THR A 285 -7.23 8.24 14.73
C THR A 285 -7.46 9.22 15.88
N PHE A 286 -6.84 9.00 17.05
CA PHE A 286 -7.00 9.83 18.24
C PHE A 286 -6.07 11.06 18.25
N PRO A 287 -6.43 12.13 18.98
CA PRO A 287 -5.56 13.30 19.19
C PRO A 287 -4.18 12.93 19.72
N ASP A 288 -3.15 13.61 19.23
CA ASP A 288 -1.75 13.27 19.53
C ASP A 288 -1.49 13.19 21.02
N TYR A 289 -1.91 14.20 21.79
CA TYR A 289 -1.67 14.21 23.23
C TYR A 289 -2.25 12.98 23.93
N GLU A 290 -3.46 12.54 23.56
CA GLU A 290 -4.08 11.32 24.12
C GLU A 290 -3.29 10.06 23.76
N VAL A 291 -2.76 9.98 22.53
CA VAL A 291 -1.92 8.87 22.07
C VAL A 291 -0.60 8.84 22.87
N TYR A 292 0.08 9.98 22.99
CA TYR A 292 1.32 10.08 23.77
C TYR A 292 1.10 9.78 25.26
N GLN A 293 -0.01 10.22 25.86
CA GLN A 293 -0.38 9.83 27.23
C GLN A 293 -0.61 8.32 27.36
N THR A 294 -1.28 7.73 26.36
CA THR A 294 -1.53 6.28 26.31
C THR A 294 -0.20 5.52 26.23
N LEU A 295 0.68 5.91 25.32
CA LEU A 295 2.03 5.34 25.18
C LEU A 295 2.84 5.45 26.48
N ALA A 296 2.91 6.65 27.07
CA ALA A 296 3.58 6.86 28.36
C ALA A 296 2.98 5.99 29.48
N GLY A 297 1.66 5.79 29.48
CA GLY A 297 0.97 4.88 30.40
C GLY A 297 1.36 3.42 30.19
N LEU A 298 1.39 2.94 28.94
CA LEU A 298 1.74 1.56 28.59
C LEU A 298 3.22 1.24 28.87
N ILE A 299 4.12 2.19 28.59
CA ILE A 299 5.55 2.07 28.91
C ILE A 299 5.76 1.98 30.42
N ARG A 300 5.15 2.88 31.21
CA ARG A 300 5.25 2.85 32.69
C ARG A 300 4.71 1.57 33.30
N LYS A 301 3.65 1.00 32.70
CA LYS A 301 3.07 -0.29 33.14
C LYS A 301 3.84 -1.51 32.64
N GLY A 302 4.91 -1.33 31.87
CA GLY A 302 5.74 -2.41 31.34
C GLY A 302 5.08 -3.24 30.23
N VAL A 303 4.00 -2.73 29.62
CA VAL A 303 3.35 -3.37 28.46
C VAL A 303 4.20 -3.17 27.20
N MET A 304 4.89 -2.03 27.12
CA MET A 304 5.79 -1.64 26.03
C MET A 304 7.14 -1.23 26.60
N GLU A 305 8.19 -1.30 25.79
CA GLU A 305 9.50 -0.74 26.12
C GLU A 305 10.08 0.07 24.96
N GLU A 306 10.78 1.17 25.30
CA GLU A 306 11.58 1.91 24.34
C GLU A 306 12.83 1.11 23.99
N VAL A 307 13.08 0.98 22.69
CA VAL A 307 14.30 0.36 22.17
C VAL A 307 15.42 1.39 22.29
N LYS A 308 16.29 1.23 23.29
CA LYS A 308 17.48 2.08 23.42
C LYS A 308 18.42 1.79 22.26
N ASP A 309 18.62 2.80 21.42
CA ASP A 309 19.66 2.81 20.42
C ASP A 309 21.01 2.72 21.14
N LYS A 310 21.72 1.58 20.98
CA LYS A 310 23.08 1.47 21.49
C LYS A 310 23.95 2.31 20.57
N GLY A 311 24.26 3.52 21.05
CA GLY A 311 25.15 4.45 20.39
C GLY A 311 26.42 3.79 19.84
N VAL A 312 26.84 4.32 18.70
CA VAL A 312 28.09 4.07 18.00
C VAL A 312 29.26 3.93 18.98
N GLY A 313 29.73 2.70 19.16
CA GLY A 313 30.87 2.38 20.00
C GLY A 313 31.21 0.91 19.83
N GLY A 314 32.28 0.64 19.08
CA GLY A 314 32.67 -0.71 18.69
C GLY A 314 32.90 -1.63 19.88
N ASP A 315 32.32 -2.81 19.85
CA ASP A 315 33.12 -4.01 20.03
C ASP A 315 32.52 -5.21 19.29
N LYS A 316 33.42 -5.93 18.63
CA LYS A 316 33.14 -7.10 17.81
C LYS A 316 32.73 -8.26 18.71
N ARG A 317 31.47 -8.67 18.67
CA ARG A 317 31.05 -10.08 18.85
C ARG A 317 29.82 -10.35 17.99
N ALA A 318 30.08 -11.10 16.92
CA ALA A 318 29.15 -11.43 15.86
C ALA A 318 28.03 -12.37 16.34
N GLY A 319 26.81 -11.83 16.35
CA GLY A 319 25.63 -12.52 15.85
C GLY A 319 25.15 -11.71 14.65
N SER A 320 25.70 -11.98 13.47
CA SER A 320 25.35 -11.26 12.23
C SER A 320 23.86 -11.41 11.95
N GLN A 321 23.08 -10.33 12.01
CA GLN A 321 21.88 -10.25 11.18
C GLN A 321 22.38 -10.32 9.74
N ARG A 322 22.22 -11.49 9.10
CA ARG A 322 22.68 -11.71 7.73
C ARG A 322 21.78 -10.90 6.80
N GLU A 323 22.32 -9.85 6.21
CA GLU A 323 21.64 -9.15 5.11
C GLU A 323 21.56 -10.09 3.90
N ILE A 324 20.37 -10.18 3.27
CA ILE A 324 20.14 -11.06 2.13
C ILE A 324 20.69 -10.49 0.81
N LEU A 325 20.77 -9.16 0.74
CA LEU A 325 21.26 -8.40 -0.39
C LEU A 325 21.96 -7.15 0.12
N THR A 326 23.20 -6.95 -0.31
CA THR A 326 23.89 -5.68 -0.09
C THR A 326 23.37 -4.60 -1.04
N SER A 327 23.48 -3.32 -0.67
CA SER A 327 23.08 -2.19 -1.53
C SER A 327 23.76 -2.22 -2.91
N ALA A 328 25.02 -2.70 -2.98
CA ALA A 328 25.76 -2.86 -4.22
C ALA A 328 25.20 -3.98 -5.12
N GLN A 329 24.77 -5.11 -4.54
CA GLN A 329 24.11 -6.18 -5.28
C GLN A 329 22.73 -5.74 -5.78
N ALA A 330 21.97 -5.03 -4.96
CA ALA A 330 20.67 -4.46 -5.34
C ALA A 330 20.80 -3.53 -6.55
N LEU A 331 21.78 -2.62 -6.53
CA LEU A 331 22.04 -1.69 -7.64
C LEU A 331 22.39 -2.46 -8.93
N LYS A 332 23.24 -3.48 -8.85
CA LYS A 332 23.59 -4.34 -9.99
C LYS A 332 22.39 -5.09 -10.56
N ILE A 333 21.50 -5.62 -9.72
CA ILE A 333 20.27 -6.29 -10.18
C ILE A 333 19.41 -5.30 -10.97
N ARG A 334 19.24 -4.08 -10.46
CA ARG A 334 18.48 -3.01 -11.13
C ARG A 334 19.09 -2.64 -12.49
N GLU A 335 20.39 -2.37 -12.53
CA GLU A 335 21.11 -2.03 -13.77
C GLU A 335 20.96 -3.14 -14.83
N LYS A 336 21.13 -4.40 -14.41
CA LYS A 336 20.98 -5.56 -15.29
C LYS A 336 19.55 -5.72 -15.80
N ALA A 337 18.56 -5.53 -14.94
CA ALA A 337 17.16 -5.62 -15.33
C ALA A 337 16.75 -4.49 -16.30
N ALA A 338 17.17 -3.25 -16.03
CA ALA A 338 16.92 -2.09 -16.89
C ALA A 338 17.61 -2.21 -18.26
N ALA A 339 18.84 -2.75 -18.30
CA ALA A 339 19.56 -2.98 -19.56
C ALA A 339 18.91 -4.05 -20.46
N ARG A 340 18.19 -5.01 -19.86
CA ARG A 340 17.61 -6.17 -20.56
C ARG A 340 16.16 -5.95 -21.00
N TRP A 341 15.37 -5.24 -20.20
CA TRP A 341 13.95 -5.08 -20.46
C TRP A 341 13.49 -3.64 -20.34
N LYS A 342 12.93 -3.12 -21.43
CA LYS A 342 12.51 -1.72 -21.56
C LYS A 342 11.49 -1.30 -20.49
N ASP A 343 10.64 -2.22 -20.03
CA ASP A 343 9.69 -1.95 -18.95
C ASP A 343 10.37 -1.69 -17.59
N MET A 344 11.63 -2.11 -17.42
CA MET A 344 12.42 -1.93 -16.20
C MET A 344 13.21 -0.62 -16.14
N GLU A 345 13.35 0.14 -17.23
CA GLU A 345 14.13 1.41 -17.25
C GLU A 345 13.61 2.45 -16.25
N VAL A 346 12.28 2.47 -16.05
CA VAL A 346 11.58 3.40 -15.14
C VAL A 346 10.84 2.68 -14.01
N ALA A 347 11.00 1.35 -13.90
CA ALA A 347 10.28 0.57 -12.90
C ALA A 347 10.85 0.81 -11.49
N THR A 348 9.97 1.13 -10.55
CA THR A 348 10.32 1.28 -9.13
C THR A 348 10.30 -0.04 -8.36
N PHE A 349 9.98 -1.15 -9.04
CA PHE A 349 9.97 -2.49 -8.47
C PHE A 349 10.15 -3.58 -9.53
N GLY A 350 10.68 -4.73 -9.12
CA GLY A 350 10.75 -5.96 -9.91
C GLY A 350 9.97 -7.10 -9.26
N LYS A 351 9.30 -7.92 -10.05
CA LYS A 351 8.46 -9.03 -9.57
C LYS A 351 9.18 -10.38 -9.69
N ILE A 352 9.12 -11.17 -8.63
CA ILE A 352 9.45 -12.59 -8.62
C ILE A 352 8.15 -13.36 -8.52
N PHE A 353 7.79 -14.09 -9.58
CA PHE A 353 6.63 -14.97 -9.53
C PHE A 353 6.90 -16.14 -8.60
N VAL A 354 6.01 -16.39 -7.65
CA VAL A 354 6.05 -17.54 -6.76
C VAL A 354 4.89 -18.44 -7.12
N VAL A 355 5.19 -19.66 -7.55
CA VAL A 355 4.22 -20.63 -8.00
C VAL A 355 4.46 -21.92 -7.25
N SER A 356 3.39 -22.51 -6.72
CA SER A 356 3.47 -23.70 -5.89
C SER A 356 2.48 -24.77 -6.34
N THR A 357 2.81 -26.03 -6.10
CA THR A 357 1.84 -27.15 -6.17
C THR A 357 0.96 -27.24 -4.94
N ASP A 358 1.40 -26.68 -3.81
CA ASP A 358 0.63 -26.58 -2.57
C ASP A 358 0.71 -25.15 -2.02
N ASP A 359 -0.46 -24.54 -1.80
CA ASP A 359 -0.60 -23.19 -1.30
C ASP A 359 0.02 -23.02 0.10
N ASN A 360 0.08 -24.08 0.91
CA ASN A 360 0.74 -24.07 2.21
C ASN A 360 2.25 -23.81 2.12
N LEU A 361 2.90 -24.19 1.01
CA LEU A 361 4.31 -23.87 0.79
C LEU A 361 4.53 -22.37 0.59
N ILE A 362 3.56 -21.68 -0.04
CA ILE A 362 3.62 -20.22 -0.18
C ILE A 362 3.42 -19.57 1.18
N VAL A 363 2.44 -20.01 1.96
CA VAL A 363 2.23 -19.53 3.35
C VAL A 363 3.49 -19.73 4.20
N SER A 364 4.14 -20.88 4.06
CA SER A 364 5.40 -21.21 4.73
C SER A 364 6.57 -20.31 4.32
N LEU A 365 6.71 -20.04 3.02
CA LEU A 365 7.73 -19.13 2.50
C LEU A 365 7.51 -17.71 3.05
N VAL A 366 6.27 -17.27 3.04
CA VAL A 366 5.81 -15.96 3.51
C VAL A 366 6.07 -15.79 5.01
N ASP A 367 5.75 -16.82 5.82
CA ASP A 367 6.04 -16.82 7.25
C ASP A 367 7.54 -16.72 7.53
N SER A 368 8.34 -17.47 6.77
CA SER A 368 9.80 -17.45 6.88
C SER A 368 10.43 -16.11 6.48
N CYS A 369 9.80 -15.36 5.57
CA CYS A 369 10.27 -14.04 5.16
C CYS A 369 10.10 -12.97 6.26
N LYS A 370 9.21 -13.17 7.25
CA LYS A 370 8.91 -12.15 8.29
C LYS A 370 10.13 -11.73 9.09
N ASP A 371 11.06 -12.65 9.30
CA ASP A 371 12.24 -12.45 10.15
C ASP A 371 13.48 -12.01 9.35
N ILE A 372 13.37 -11.88 8.03
CA ILE A 372 14.49 -11.50 7.18
C ILE A 372 14.56 -9.97 7.06
N PRO A 373 15.69 -9.32 7.39
CA PRO A 373 15.84 -7.88 7.27
C PRO A 373 15.51 -7.36 5.86
N GLY A 374 14.68 -6.30 5.80
CA GLY A 374 14.25 -5.68 4.55
C GLY A 374 12.99 -6.27 3.93
N PHE A 375 12.54 -7.46 4.35
CA PHE A 375 11.26 -8.02 3.91
C PHE A 375 10.08 -7.43 4.71
N SER A 376 9.06 -7.01 3.99
CA SER A 376 7.73 -6.66 4.49
C SER A 376 6.72 -7.66 3.90
N VAL A 377 6.03 -8.40 4.76
CA VAL A 377 5.16 -9.51 4.34
C VAL A 377 3.71 -9.06 4.26
N ASN A 378 2.99 -9.41 3.20
CA ASN A 378 1.58 -9.09 3.06
C ASN A 378 0.74 -10.00 3.97
N ARG A 379 0.42 -9.51 5.18
CA ARG A 379 -0.30 -10.31 6.19
C ARG A 379 -1.73 -10.67 5.78
N GLN A 380 -2.38 -9.98 4.84
CA GLN A 380 -3.71 -10.38 4.32
C GLN A 380 -3.66 -11.75 3.65
N PHE A 381 -2.53 -12.10 3.05
CA PHE A 381 -2.32 -13.40 2.42
C PHE A 381 -2.26 -14.54 3.44
N ILE A 382 -1.73 -14.27 4.64
CA ILE A 382 -1.59 -15.27 5.71
C ILE A 382 -2.91 -15.44 6.47
N THR A 383 -3.66 -14.36 6.68
CA THR A 383 -4.83 -14.33 7.57
C THR A 383 -6.16 -14.59 6.85
N SER A 384 -6.23 -14.37 5.54
CA SER A 384 -7.45 -14.59 4.75
C SER A 384 -7.56 -16.04 4.28
N PRO A 385 -8.67 -16.75 4.59
CA PRO A 385 -8.93 -18.08 4.05
C PRO A 385 -8.94 -18.10 2.51
N ILE A 386 -9.45 -17.03 1.89
CA ILE A 386 -9.54 -16.89 0.42
C ILE A 386 -8.15 -16.93 -0.24
N HIS A 387 -7.15 -16.29 0.39
CA HIS A 387 -5.79 -16.26 -0.15
C HIS A 387 -5.02 -17.57 0.11
N ARG A 388 -5.46 -18.38 1.09
CA ARG A 388 -4.91 -19.72 1.33
C ARG A 388 -5.43 -20.76 0.35
N GLU A 389 -6.63 -20.58 -0.20
CA GLU A 389 -7.23 -21.49 -1.19
C GLU A 389 -6.97 -21.05 -2.64
N ASN A 390 -6.56 -19.79 -2.86
CA ASN A 390 -6.25 -19.26 -4.18
C ASN A 390 -5.21 -18.13 -4.09
N PRO A 391 -3.93 -18.47 -3.97
CA PRO A 391 -2.87 -17.50 -3.75
C PRO A 391 -2.60 -16.66 -4.99
N PHE A 392 -3.11 -15.42 -4.98
CA PHE A 392 -2.87 -14.45 -6.04
C PHE A 392 -2.58 -13.06 -5.48
N GLY A 393 -1.46 -12.46 -5.90
CA GLY A 393 -1.06 -11.10 -5.52
C GLY A 393 0.30 -11.00 -4.81
N ASP A 394 0.63 -9.80 -4.35
CA ASP A 394 1.88 -9.53 -3.61
C ASP A 394 1.87 -10.27 -2.27
N ILE A 395 2.85 -11.14 -2.04
CA ILE A 395 2.96 -11.93 -0.80
C ILE A 395 4.03 -11.41 0.15
N ALA A 396 5.10 -10.83 -0.38
CA ALA A 396 6.14 -10.14 0.38
C ALA A 396 6.90 -9.15 -0.50
N THR A 397 7.44 -8.10 0.09
CA THR A 397 8.25 -7.08 -0.58
C THR A 397 9.58 -6.92 0.14
N LEU A 398 10.69 -7.10 -0.56
CA LEU A 398 12.03 -6.76 -0.08
C LEU A 398 12.36 -5.32 -0.49
N LYS A 399 12.46 -4.43 0.49
CA LYS A 399 12.88 -3.04 0.30
C LYS A 399 14.39 -2.99 0.04
N LEU A 400 14.77 -2.42 -1.10
CA LEU A 400 16.17 -2.24 -1.47
C LEU A 400 16.52 -0.74 -1.45
N TYR A 401 17.59 -0.36 -0.75
CA TYR A 401 18.08 1.03 -0.62
C TYR A 401 18.65 1.63 -1.93
N GLY A 402 18.20 1.16 -3.10
CA GLY A 402 18.65 1.55 -4.45
C GLY A 402 17.51 1.87 -5.43
N GLY A 403 16.29 2.09 -4.94
CA GLY A 403 15.16 2.62 -5.73
C GLY A 403 14.39 1.61 -6.58
N MET A 404 14.62 0.31 -6.41
CA MET A 404 13.80 -0.74 -7.02
C MET A 404 13.50 -1.82 -5.98
N ASP A 405 12.27 -1.87 -5.49
CA ASP A 405 11.83 -2.91 -4.55
C ASP A 405 11.70 -4.27 -5.26
N VAL A 406 11.85 -5.37 -4.52
CA VAL A 406 11.59 -6.71 -5.06
C VAL A 406 10.30 -7.25 -4.45
N VAL A 407 9.33 -7.54 -5.30
CA VAL A 407 8.03 -8.06 -4.88
C VAL A 407 7.96 -9.55 -5.19
N LEU A 408 7.75 -10.37 -4.16
CA LEU A 408 7.30 -11.76 -4.33
C LEU A 408 5.80 -11.73 -4.66
N PHE A 409 5.42 -12.26 -5.81
CA PHE A 409 4.06 -12.22 -6.34
C PHE A 409 3.55 -13.65 -6.54
N ALA A 410 2.55 -14.07 -5.77
CA ALA A 410 1.95 -15.39 -5.92
C ALA A 410 1.05 -15.45 -7.15
N VAL A 411 1.16 -16.55 -7.89
CA VAL A 411 0.34 -16.82 -9.08
C VAL A 411 -0.21 -18.25 -9.01
N PRO A 412 -1.53 -18.47 -9.19
CA PRO A 412 -2.12 -19.79 -9.17
C PRO A 412 -1.62 -20.68 -10.30
N LEU A 413 -1.43 -21.97 -9.99
CA LEU A 413 -0.93 -23.00 -10.90
C LEU A 413 -1.95 -23.43 -11.99
N SER A 414 -3.23 -23.12 -11.81
CA SER A 414 -4.30 -23.55 -12.71
C SER A 414 -4.15 -23.04 -14.14
N GLU A 415 -4.23 -23.94 -15.13
CA GLU A 415 -4.20 -23.60 -16.57
C GLU A 415 -5.26 -22.56 -16.99
N ARG A 416 -6.39 -22.48 -16.28
CA ARG A 416 -7.43 -21.47 -16.57
C ARG A 416 -6.94 -20.04 -16.33
N MET A 417 -5.87 -19.88 -15.56
CA MET A 417 -5.24 -18.60 -15.23
C MET A 417 -4.13 -18.19 -16.20
N LYS A 418 -3.90 -18.97 -17.27
CA LYS A 418 -2.92 -18.65 -18.34
C LYS A 418 -2.95 -17.20 -18.82
N PRO A 419 -4.13 -16.57 -19.10
CA PRO A 419 -4.17 -15.17 -19.49
C PRO A 419 -3.58 -14.24 -18.42
N MET A 420 -3.79 -14.54 -17.15
CA MET A 420 -3.25 -13.77 -16.02
C MET A 420 -1.74 -13.95 -15.88
N TRP A 421 -1.19 -15.13 -16.15
CA TRP A 421 0.28 -15.31 -16.13
C TRP A 421 1.00 -14.35 -17.07
N LYS A 422 0.42 -14.11 -18.25
CA LYS A 422 0.93 -13.14 -19.22
C LYS A 422 0.74 -11.71 -18.74
N ALA A 423 -0.50 -11.36 -18.36
CA ALA A 423 -0.86 -10.03 -17.91
C ALA A 423 0.01 -9.54 -16.74
N PHE A 424 0.35 -10.43 -15.81
CA PHE A 424 1.11 -10.06 -14.62
C PHE A 424 2.64 -10.15 -14.82
N SER A 425 3.13 -10.57 -15.99
CA SER A 425 4.56 -10.76 -16.28
C SER A 425 5.36 -9.47 -16.55
N LYS A 426 4.69 -8.31 -16.64
CA LYS A 426 5.34 -6.99 -16.70
C LYS A 426 6.20 -6.77 -15.46
N ASN A 427 7.38 -6.19 -15.60
CA ASN A 427 8.39 -5.97 -14.55
C ASN A 427 8.90 -7.25 -13.85
N MET A 428 8.68 -8.43 -14.43
CA MET A 428 9.13 -9.68 -13.85
C MET A 428 10.64 -9.84 -14.00
N ILE A 429 11.34 -10.03 -12.90
CA ILE A 429 12.80 -10.22 -12.87
C ILE A 429 13.18 -11.69 -12.62
N GLY A 430 12.22 -12.54 -12.22
CA GLY A 430 12.48 -13.95 -12.00
C GLY A 430 11.25 -14.75 -11.55
N MET A 431 11.44 -16.06 -11.36
CA MET A 431 10.37 -17.00 -11.00
C MET A 431 10.90 -18.06 -10.02
N MET A 432 10.08 -18.42 -9.04
CA MET A 432 10.32 -19.44 -8.04
C MET A 432 9.22 -20.50 -8.14
N LEU A 433 9.62 -21.74 -8.38
CA LEU A 433 8.74 -22.89 -8.42
C LEU A 433 8.92 -23.69 -7.13
N LEU A 434 7.86 -23.80 -6.34
CA LEU A 434 7.79 -24.56 -5.10
C LEU A 434 7.05 -25.87 -5.35
N CYS A 435 7.59 -26.97 -4.88
CA CYS A 435 6.95 -28.28 -4.97
C CYS A 435 7.35 -29.13 -3.77
N ASP A 436 6.50 -30.01 -3.29
CA ASP A 436 6.78 -31.00 -2.27
C ASP A 436 6.56 -32.42 -2.81
N ASN A 437 6.71 -33.43 -1.95
CA ASN A 437 6.48 -34.82 -2.36
C ASN A 437 5.04 -35.09 -2.79
N GLU A 438 4.04 -34.48 -2.13
CA GLU A 438 2.63 -34.69 -2.48
C GLU A 438 2.27 -34.02 -3.81
N GLY A 439 2.80 -32.82 -4.05
CA GLY A 439 2.62 -32.02 -5.24
C GLY A 439 3.36 -32.49 -6.49
N MET A 440 4.20 -33.53 -6.41
CA MET A 440 4.90 -34.09 -7.59
C MET A 440 3.95 -34.55 -8.70
N LYS A 441 2.70 -34.91 -8.37
CA LYS A 441 1.65 -35.25 -9.35
C LYS A 441 1.27 -34.05 -10.22
N ASP A 442 1.36 -32.85 -9.68
CA ASP A 442 1.04 -31.59 -10.34
C ASP A 442 2.28 -30.89 -10.92
N ALA A 443 3.47 -31.48 -10.79
CA ALA A 443 4.72 -30.92 -11.33
C ALA A 443 4.69 -30.73 -12.87
N GLN A 444 3.82 -31.44 -13.60
CA GLN A 444 3.58 -31.17 -15.02
C GLN A 444 2.97 -29.78 -15.25
N GLN A 445 2.08 -29.32 -14.37
CA GLN A 445 1.50 -27.97 -14.45
C GLN A 445 2.57 -26.91 -14.17
N LEU A 446 3.49 -27.17 -13.22
CA LEU A 446 4.65 -26.31 -12.97
C LEU A 446 5.54 -26.20 -14.22
N ALA A 447 5.74 -27.31 -14.94
CA ALA A 447 6.48 -27.32 -16.20
C ALA A 447 5.78 -26.49 -17.30
N GLN A 448 4.44 -26.54 -17.36
CA GLN A 448 3.65 -25.76 -18.32
C GLN A 448 3.79 -24.25 -18.09
N ILE A 449 3.59 -23.77 -16.86
CA ILE A 449 3.75 -22.35 -16.54
C ILE A 449 5.20 -21.90 -16.73
N LYS A 450 6.18 -22.73 -16.35
CA LYS A 450 7.61 -22.47 -16.61
C LYS A 450 7.87 -22.28 -18.10
N HIS A 451 7.38 -23.19 -18.94
CA HIS A 451 7.55 -23.12 -20.39
C HIS A 451 6.86 -21.88 -20.97
N TYR A 452 5.63 -21.60 -20.54
CA TYR A 452 4.87 -20.42 -20.95
C TYR A 452 5.61 -19.13 -20.62
N ILE A 453 5.98 -18.94 -19.36
CA ILE A 453 6.71 -17.75 -18.91
C ILE A 453 8.05 -17.63 -19.63
N SER A 454 8.79 -18.73 -19.81
CA SER A 454 10.06 -18.74 -20.54
C SER A 454 9.92 -18.32 -22.00
N SER A 455 8.77 -18.57 -22.63
CA SER A 455 8.46 -18.11 -24.00
C SER A 455 8.09 -16.63 -24.08
N VAL A 456 7.58 -16.06 -22.98
CA VAL A 456 7.22 -14.63 -22.88
C VAL A 456 8.44 -13.79 -22.51
N ARG A 457 9.24 -14.25 -21.54
CA ARG A 457 10.37 -13.51 -20.98
C ARG A 457 11.45 -14.48 -20.50
N ARG A 458 12.66 -14.36 -21.03
CA ARG A 458 13.81 -15.15 -20.55
C ARG A 458 14.29 -14.60 -19.21
N ILE A 459 13.83 -15.20 -18.12
CA ILE A 459 14.14 -14.85 -16.73
C ILE A 459 14.87 -15.99 -16.00
N PRO A 460 15.58 -15.71 -14.90
CA PRO A 460 16.06 -16.71 -13.96
C PRO A 460 14.89 -17.45 -13.30
N ILE A 461 15.00 -18.77 -13.20
CA ILE A 461 14.00 -19.64 -12.59
C ILE A 461 14.69 -20.46 -11.51
N LEU A 462 14.19 -20.35 -10.29
CA LEU A 462 14.63 -21.16 -9.17
C LEU A 462 13.64 -22.25 -8.88
N HIS A 463 14.17 -23.44 -8.65
CA HIS A 463 13.44 -24.63 -8.33
C HIS A 463 13.70 -24.93 -6.85
N ALA A 464 12.65 -24.87 -6.03
CA ALA A 464 12.73 -25.20 -4.62
C ALA A 464 11.81 -26.38 -4.33
N PHE A 465 12.38 -27.42 -3.73
CA PHE A 465 11.66 -28.63 -3.39
C PHE A 465 11.57 -28.77 -1.87
N ALA A 466 10.35 -28.81 -1.37
CA ALA A 466 9.99 -28.84 0.03
C ALA A 466 10.21 -30.23 0.63
N VAL A 467 10.83 -30.28 1.80
CA VAL A 467 11.00 -31.50 2.58
C VAL A 467 10.60 -31.30 4.03
N ASP A 468 10.01 -32.32 4.65
CA ASP A 468 9.75 -32.35 6.08
C ASP A 468 11.05 -32.55 6.88
N HIS A 469 11.08 -32.03 8.11
CA HIS A 469 12.15 -32.24 9.08
C HIS A 469 12.49 -33.74 9.17
N ASN A 470 13.63 -34.13 8.58
CA ASN A 470 14.27 -35.47 8.49
C ASN A 470 14.28 -36.15 7.11
N ASN A 471 13.60 -35.64 6.08
CA ASN A 471 13.69 -36.20 4.73
C ASN A 471 14.66 -35.40 3.87
N ASN A 472 15.73 -36.04 3.38
CA ASN A 472 16.45 -35.51 2.22
C ASN A 472 15.73 -35.97 0.95
N ILE A 473 15.74 -35.13 -0.08
CA ILE A 473 15.42 -35.57 -1.44
C ILE A 473 16.43 -36.66 -1.81
N ASP A 474 15.95 -37.86 -2.14
CA ASP A 474 16.82 -38.85 -2.76
C ASP A 474 17.14 -38.40 -4.20
N ARG A 475 18.35 -38.74 -4.67
CA ARG A 475 18.85 -38.43 -6.01
C ARG A 475 17.87 -38.82 -7.11
N ARG A 476 17.13 -39.92 -6.93
CA ARG A 476 16.09 -40.36 -7.86
C ARG A 476 14.93 -39.37 -7.96
N GLN A 477 14.46 -38.83 -6.84
CA GLN A 477 13.38 -37.85 -6.78
C GLN A 477 13.83 -36.52 -7.39
N GLU A 478 15.07 -36.10 -7.11
CA GLU A 478 15.66 -34.92 -7.74
C GLU A 478 15.72 -35.09 -9.27
N GLU A 479 16.24 -36.22 -9.76
CA GLU A 479 16.31 -36.51 -11.20
C GLU A 479 14.92 -36.53 -11.87
N GLU A 480 13.92 -37.09 -11.20
CA GLU A 480 12.53 -37.10 -11.67
C GLU A 480 11.91 -35.70 -11.71
N PHE A 481 12.14 -34.90 -10.68
CA PHE A 481 11.71 -33.50 -10.61
C PHE A 481 12.37 -32.66 -11.70
N ARG A 482 13.69 -32.80 -11.88
CA ARG A 482 14.45 -32.12 -12.94
C ARG A 482 13.95 -32.47 -14.33
N LYS A 483 13.67 -33.76 -14.56
CA LYS A 483 13.12 -34.26 -15.83
C LYS A 483 11.73 -33.68 -16.08
N THR A 484 10.85 -33.71 -15.09
CA THR A 484 9.46 -33.25 -15.21
C THR A 484 9.39 -31.75 -15.50
N LEU A 485 10.20 -30.94 -14.80
CA LEU A 485 10.26 -29.49 -15.02
C LEU A 485 11.08 -29.05 -16.24
N GLY A 486 11.62 -30.00 -17.02
CA GLY A 486 12.48 -29.70 -18.16
C GLY A 486 13.63 -28.77 -17.78
N MET A 487 14.32 -29.06 -16.67
CA MET A 487 15.37 -28.19 -16.15
C MET A 487 16.59 -28.12 -17.07
N ARG A 488 17.14 -26.92 -17.23
CA ARG A 488 18.40 -26.71 -17.96
C ARG A 488 19.57 -27.18 -17.12
N ARG A 489 20.75 -27.33 -17.76
CA ARG A 489 21.96 -27.79 -17.08
C ARG A 489 22.46 -26.83 -16.00
N ASP A 490 22.23 -25.53 -16.19
CA ASP A 490 22.60 -24.43 -15.30
C ASP A 490 21.58 -24.19 -14.17
N GLU A 491 20.37 -24.75 -14.27
CA GLU A 491 19.33 -24.63 -13.26
C GLU A 491 19.56 -25.65 -12.12
N GLN A 492 19.51 -25.16 -10.87
CA GLN A 492 19.70 -25.95 -9.65
C GLN A 492 18.38 -26.13 -8.90
N VAL A 493 18.27 -27.26 -8.20
CA VAL A 493 17.21 -27.54 -7.23
C VAL A 493 17.73 -27.15 -5.85
N PHE A 494 16.94 -26.38 -5.12
CA PHE A 494 17.19 -26.03 -3.73
C PHE A 494 16.27 -26.82 -2.81
N ILE A 495 16.78 -27.20 -1.64
CA ILE A 495 15.97 -27.84 -0.60
C ILE A 495 15.29 -26.74 0.21
N PHE A 496 13.96 -26.72 0.18
CA PHE A 496 13.12 -25.84 0.97
C PHE A 496 12.66 -26.60 2.21
N GLU A 497 13.06 -26.12 3.38
CA GLU A 497 12.62 -26.67 4.65
C GLU A 497 11.94 -25.51 5.39
N PRO A 498 10.60 -25.39 5.29
CA PRO A 498 9.82 -24.30 5.88
C PRO A 498 10.19 -23.92 7.31
N ALA A 499 10.44 -24.93 8.14
CA ALA A 499 10.75 -24.74 9.55
C ALA A 499 12.23 -24.35 9.81
N ASN A 500 13.10 -24.42 8.80
CA ASN A 500 14.52 -24.10 8.90
C ASN A 500 14.85 -22.78 8.19
N LYS A 501 14.91 -21.71 8.97
CA LYS A 501 15.15 -20.34 8.49
C LYS A 501 16.46 -20.18 7.71
N ASP A 502 17.52 -20.91 8.07
CA ASP A 502 18.79 -20.87 7.34
C ASP A 502 18.65 -21.41 5.92
N ARG A 503 17.82 -22.44 5.71
CA ARG A 503 17.53 -23.00 4.38
C ARG A 503 16.72 -22.03 3.52
N VAL A 504 15.74 -21.35 4.11
CA VAL A 504 14.97 -20.33 3.39
C VAL A 504 15.84 -19.14 3.00
N PHE A 505 16.70 -18.68 3.92
CA PHE A 505 17.69 -17.64 3.63
C PHE A 505 18.65 -18.07 2.51
N GLN A 506 19.11 -19.32 2.50
CA GLN A 506 19.96 -19.86 1.43
C GLN A 506 19.26 -19.89 0.06
N ILE A 507 17.97 -20.25 0.01
CA ILE A 507 17.17 -20.23 -1.23
C ILE A 507 17.09 -18.82 -1.80
N LEU A 508 16.70 -17.86 -0.97
CA LEU A 508 16.53 -16.47 -1.37
C LEU A 508 17.86 -15.83 -1.76
N ASN A 509 18.93 -16.04 -0.99
CA ASN A 509 20.27 -15.57 -1.33
C ASN A 509 20.79 -16.24 -2.63
N GLY A 510 20.55 -17.54 -2.79
CA GLY A 510 20.83 -18.27 -4.03
C GLY A 510 20.12 -17.65 -5.22
N PHE A 511 18.82 -17.36 -5.10
CA PHE A 511 18.02 -16.68 -6.11
C PHE A 511 18.62 -15.35 -6.54
N PHE A 512 18.91 -14.48 -5.58
CA PHE A 512 19.51 -13.18 -5.85
C PHE A 512 20.90 -13.32 -6.47
N GLY A 513 21.65 -14.35 -6.11
CA GLY A 513 22.88 -14.74 -6.80
C GLY A 513 22.66 -15.09 -8.27
N TYR A 514 21.58 -15.80 -8.61
CA TYR A 514 21.21 -16.08 -10.02
C TYR A 514 20.84 -14.82 -10.79
N LEU A 515 20.13 -13.87 -10.18
CA LEU A 515 19.85 -12.57 -10.80
C LEU A 515 21.14 -11.79 -11.15
N LEU A 516 22.26 -12.11 -10.48
CA LEU A 516 23.55 -11.48 -10.70
C LEU A 516 24.44 -12.20 -11.74
N LYS A 517 24.10 -13.42 -12.22
CA LYS A 517 24.92 -14.19 -13.18
C LYS A 517 24.83 -13.65 -14.62
N ASP A 518 25.94 -13.74 -15.37
CA ASP A 518 26.06 -13.18 -16.73
C ASP A 518 25.35 -13.99 -17.84
N GLU A 519 25.05 -15.27 -17.62
CA GLU A 519 24.28 -16.12 -18.56
C GLU A 519 22.82 -15.66 -18.73
N TYR A 520 22.34 -14.80 -17.83
CA TYR A 520 21.07 -14.10 -17.91
C TYR A 520 21.22 -12.64 -18.37
N ILE A 521 22.38 -12.26 -18.93
CA ILE A 521 22.76 -10.87 -19.26
C ILE A 521 23.15 -10.66 -20.73
N SER A 522 23.55 -11.69 -21.46
CA SER A 522 23.73 -11.52 -22.91
C SER A 522 22.37 -11.44 -23.61
N ALA A 523 22.27 -10.46 -24.52
CA ALA A 523 21.13 -10.21 -25.41
C ALA A 523 20.77 -11.43 -26.25
#